data_AF-A0A8D3AIB7-F1
#
_entry.id   AF-A0A8D3AIB7-F1
#
_cell.length_a   1.000
_cell.length_b   1.000
_cell.length_c   1.000
_cell.angle_alpha   90.00
_cell.angle_beta   90.00
_cell.angle_gamma   90.00
#
_symmetry.space_group_name_H-M   'P 1'
#
loop_
_entity.id
_entity.type
_entity.pdbx_description
1 polymer ?
#
loop_
_entity_poly.entity_id
_entity_poly.type
_entity_poly.pdbx_seq_one_letter_code
_entity_poly.pdbx_strand_id
1 'polypeptide(L)'
;MDPPHPPHPPPHPNSSRNTPGTGRDSETTGTDQTDTNAAVPPAADRQPQCSGGYTVIPPNEFRRSKLIRMAQEEEEARQRWKETHRVPYVQPISERLGGDVTLAEARDKQLRDQQRSRVQKKMKQDELDKTRRQEEEAELQKKKDEQRRKAERLVAREHQDQQRRRQQLEPDYLRTSDRFLQSLERRAPDPRASSAASHTSSTSEVVPSQQREKVQLDHKRVNSAFLDNLEGRGGGGSGNPPRRDGVREAGGSSAAPGGSGHRAASTASGRLTADPEQSWTQEDDAEADCDWALMELVNSFPGCSRVFLEDILDQCDGDCERAAALLS
;
A
#
# COMPACT_ATOMS: atom_id res chain seq x y z
N MET A 1 -2.33 -17.68 56.94
CA MET A 1 -2.68 -18.61 55.85
C MET A 1 -2.03 -18.03 54.63
N ASP A 2 -0.77 -18.43 54.40
CA ASP A 2 0.08 -17.86 53.35
C ASP A 2 -0.26 -18.48 51.99
N PRO A 3 -0.23 -17.71 50.89
CA PRO A 3 -0.46 -18.25 49.55
C PRO A 3 0.79 -19.02 49.05
N PRO A 4 0.62 -20.09 48.26
CA PRO A 4 1.73 -20.93 47.81
C PRO A 4 2.55 -20.27 46.70
N HIS A 5 3.88 -20.34 46.83
CA HIS A 5 4.85 -19.90 45.83
C HIS A 5 4.82 -20.76 44.55
N PRO A 6 5.08 -20.18 43.36
CA PRO A 6 5.23 -20.92 42.12
C PRO A 6 6.59 -21.65 42.02
N PRO A 7 6.68 -22.80 41.35
CA PRO A 7 7.91 -23.59 41.24
C PRO A 7 8.93 -23.01 40.24
N HIS A 8 10.21 -23.05 40.61
CA HIS A 8 11.35 -22.67 39.78
C HIS A 8 11.56 -23.63 38.58
N PRO A 9 12.06 -23.14 37.43
CA PRO A 9 12.44 -23.98 36.30
C PRO A 9 13.80 -24.68 36.52
N PRO A 10 14.01 -25.90 35.98
CA PRO A 10 15.27 -26.63 36.10
C PRO A 10 16.39 -26.08 35.17
N PRO A 11 17.67 -26.26 35.52
CA PRO A 11 18.79 -25.75 34.74
C PRO A 11 19.08 -26.59 33.49
N HIS A 12 19.38 -25.92 32.38
CA HIS A 12 19.87 -26.53 31.14
C HIS A 12 21.33 -26.98 31.28
N PRO A 13 21.73 -28.18 30.82
CA PRO A 13 23.13 -28.53 30.67
C PRO A 13 23.70 -27.96 29.37
N ASN A 14 24.80 -27.21 29.51
CA ASN A 14 25.60 -26.59 28.47
C ASN A 14 26.12 -27.59 27.42
N SER A 15 25.98 -27.23 26.15
CA SER A 15 26.87 -27.65 25.08
C SER A 15 28.23 -26.97 25.23
N SER A 16 29.29 -27.75 25.37
CA SER A 16 30.64 -27.33 24.99
C SER A 16 31.36 -28.46 24.27
N ARG A 17 31.73 -28.14 23.03
CA ARG A 17 32.73 -28.84 22.21
C ARG A 17 34.02 -28.97 22.99
N ASN A 18 34.76 -30.05 22.75
CA ASN A 18 36.20 -30.01 22.44
C ASN A 18 36.61 -31.31 21.72
N THR A 19 37.40 -31.16 20.67
CA THR A 19 38.02 -32.20 19.85
C THR A 19 39.55 -32.13 20.05
N PRO A 20 40.40 -32.98 19.43
CA PRO A 20 41.29 -33.90 20.13
C PRO A 20 42.76 -33.43 20.15
N GLY A 21 43.50 -33.81 21.19
CA GLY A 21 44.92 -33.53 21.35
C GLY A 21 45.76 -34.81 21.32
N THR A 22 46.36 -35.04 20.16
CA THR A 22 47.61 -35.72 19.83
C THR A 22 48.45 -36.27 21.00
N GLY A 23 48.65 -37.59 21.01
CA GLY A 23 49.74 -38.30 21.69
C GLY A 23 50.26 -39.39 20.76
N ARG A 24 51.48 -39.18 20.26
CA ARG A 24 52.16 -39.95 19.22
C ARG A 24 53.31 -40.69 19.89
N ASP A 25 53.17 -41.99 20.06
CA ASP A 25 54.32 -42.86 20.32
C ASP A 25 54.42 -43.88 19.19
N SER A 26 55.60 -43.89 18.58
CA SER A 26 55.96 -44.67 17.42
C SER A 26 56.56 -45.97 17.91
N GLU A 27 56.09 -47.11 17.43
CA GLU A 27 56.97 -48.28 17.33
C GLU A 27 56.71 -49.04 16.03
N THR A 28 57.78 -49.07 15.28
CA THR A 28 58.05 -49.79 14.05
C THR A 28 57.90 -51.30 14.23
N THR A 29 57.15 -51.95 13.34
CA THR A 29 57.57 -53.23 12.77
C THR A 29 56.86 -53.43 11.45
N GLY A 30 57.60 -53.24 10.36
CA GLY A 30 57.22 -53.80 9.07
C GLY A 30 57.43 -55.30 9.12
N THR A 31 56.46 -56.06 8.63
CA THR A 31 56.75 -57.33 7.99
C THR A 31 55.79 -57.48 6.82
N ASP A 32 56.43 -57.45 5.66
CA ASP A 32 55.94 -57.73 4.34
C ASP A 32 55.50 -59.20 4.21
N GLN A 33 54.64 -59.46 3.23
CA GLN A 33 54.30 -60.76 2.63
C GLN A 33 53.31 -61.68 3.37
N THR A 34 52.11 -61.79 2.79
CA THR A 34 51.60 -63.09 2.31
C THR A 34 50.69 -62.84 1.12
N ASP A 35 51.24 -63.04 -0.07
CA ASP A 35 50.47 -63.40 -1.25
C ASP A 35 49.69 -64.69 -0.97
N THR A 36 48.38 -64.68 -1.23
CA THR A 36 47.69 -65.91 -1.64
C THR A 36 46.60 -65.57 -2.64
N ASN A 37 46.95 -65.86 -3.89
CA ASN A 37 46.10 -65.96 -5.06
C ASN A 37 44.68 -66.45 -4.75
N ALA A 38 43.71 -65.54 -4.86
CA ALA A 38 42.33 -65.88 -5.20
C ALA A 38 42.04 -65.25 -6.56
N ALA A 39 41.99 -66.12 -7.58
CA ALA A 39 41.74 -65.86 -8.98
C ALA A 39 40.89 -64.60 -9.26
N VAL A 40 41.56 -63.55 -9.74
CA VAL A 40 40.91 -62.52 -10.54
C VAL A 40 40.70 -63.15 -11.93
N PRO A 41 39.46 -63.34 -12.42
CA PRO A 41 39.30 -63.71 -13.82
C PRO A 41 39.92 -62.58 -14.68
N PRO A 42 40.71 -62.91 -15.70
CA PRO A 42 41.40 -61.91 -16.52
C PRO A 42 40.37 -60.91 -17.04
N ALA A 43 40.64 -59.63 -16.85
CA ALA A 43 39.86 -58.57 -17.47
C ALA A 43 40.02 -58.70 -18.99
N ALA A 44 39.12 -59.43 -19.63
CA ALA A 44 39.02 -59.46 -21.08
C ALA A 44 38.86 -58.01 -21.58
N ASP A 45 39.83 -57.58 -22.38
CA ASP A 45 39.81 -56.41 -23.27
C ASP A 45 39.30 -55.08 -22.70
N ARG A 46 39.96 -54.57 -21.65
CA ARG A 46 39.88 -53.13 -21.33
C ARG A 46 40.89 -52.32 -22.12
N GLN A 47 40.70 -52.25 -23.44
CA GLN A 47 41.45 -51.30 -24.24
C GLN A 47 40.95 -49.88 -23.94
N PRO A 48 41.80 -48.97 -23.41
CA PRO A 48 41.41 -47.60 -23.17
C PRO A 48 41.07 -46.93 -24.51
N GLN A 49 39.88 -46.37 -24.64
CA GLN A 49 39.49 -45.67 -25.87
C GLN A 49 39.89 -44.20 -25.74
N CYS A 50 40.83 -43.77 -26.57
CA CYS A 50 41.28 -42.37 -26.62
C CYS A 50 40.37 -41.56 -27.54
N SER A 51 39.61 -40.63 -26.98
CA SER A 51 38.80 -39.68 -27.73
C SER A 51 39.36 -38.28 -27.52
N GLY A 52 40.14 -37.80 -28.50
CA GLY A 52 40.77 -36.47 -28.45
C GLY A 52 41.85 -36.37 -27.38
N GLY A 53 41.58 -35.61 -26.30
CA GLY A 53 42.53 -35.31 -25.22
C GLY A 53 42.34 -36.08 -23.92
N TYR A 54 41.42 -37.05 -23.87
CA TYR A 54 41.18 -37.86 -22.68
C TYR A 54 41.01 -39.35 -23.03
N THR A 55 41.32 -40.19 -22.06
CA THR A 55 41.19 -41.65 -22.16
C THR A 55 39.97 -42.11 -21.39
N VAL A 56 39.03 -42.76 -22.08
CA VAL A 56 37.85 -43.37 -21.45
C VAL A 56 38.16 -44.83 -21.14
N ILE A 57 38.12 -45.17 -19.86
CA ILE A 57 38.25 -46.56 -19.38
C ILE A 57 36.85 -47.05 -18.97
N PRO A 58 36.30 -48.07 -19.64
CA PRO A 58 34.97 -48.59 -19.30
C PRO A 58 34.91 -49.15 -17.87
N PRO A 59 33.78 -48.96 -17.15
CA PRO A 59 33.59 -49.49 -15.80
C PRO A 59 33.85 -51.00 -15.72
N ASN A 60 34.42 -51.43 -14.59
CA ASN A 60 34.65 -52.85 -14.36
C ASN A 60 33.33 -53.55 -14.01
N GLU A 61 32.65 -54.15 -14.99
CA GLU A 61 31.36 -54.80 -14.77
C GLU A 61 31.42 -55.88 -13.69
N PHE A 62 32.46 -56.72 -13.65
CA PHE A 62 32.59 -57.73 -12.58
C PHE A 62 32.72 -57.08 -11.18
N ARG A 63 33.56 -56.05 -11.04
CA ARG A 63 33.71 -55.31 -9.78
C ARG A 63 32.43 -54.58 -9.41
N ARG A 64 31.72 -54.01 -10.39
CA ARG A 64 30.45 -53.30 -10.22
C ARG A 64 29.33 -54.25 -9.78
N SER A 65 29.17 -55.38 -10.44
CA SER A 65 28.20 -56.42 -10.05
C SER A 65 28.51 -56.97 -8.66
N LYS A 66 29.79 -57.19 -8.33
CA LYS A 66 30.20 -57.60 -6.98
C LYS A 66 29.81 -56.55 -5.93
N LEU A 67 30.04 -55.27 -6.21
CA LEU A 67 29.64 -54.16 -5.33
C LEU A 67 28.13 -54.07 -5.13
N ILE A 68 27.36 -54.20 -6.21
CA ILE A 68 25.89 -54.20 -6.15
C ILE A 68 25.39 -55.36 -5.30
N ARG A 69 25.93 -56.56 -5.51
CA ARG A 69 25.54 -57.74 -4.72
C ARG A 69 25.87 -57.57 -3.25
N MET A 70 27.07 -57.09 -2.92
CA MET A 70 27.46 -56.82 -1.52
C MET A 70 26.56 -55.75 -0.89
N ALA A 71 26.21 -54.69 -1.62
CA ALA A 71 25.32 -53.65 -1.13
C ALA A 71 23.91 -54.17 -0.84
N GLN A 72 23.39 -55.07 -1.69
CA GLN A 72 22.11 -55.75 -1.47
C GLN A 72 22.15 -56.67 -0.25
N GLU A 73 23.20 -57.49 -0.13
CA GLU A 73 23.41 -58.37 1.02
C GLU A 73 23.52 -57.58 2.33
N GLU A 74 24.22 -56.43 2.32
CA GLU A 74 24.34 -55.53 3.47
C GLU A 74 23.01 -54.86 3.83
N GLU A 75 22.25 -54.42 2.82
CA GLU A 75 20.91 -53.85 3.02
C GLU A 75 19.97 -54.87 3.66
N GLU A 76 19.94 -56.10 3.16
CA GLU A 76 19.17 -57.20 3.75
C GLU A 76 19.62 -57.51 5.18
N ALA A 77 20.94 -57.59 5.43
CA ALA A 77 21.47 -57.83 6.77
C ALA A 77 21.05 -56.72 7.75
N ARG A 78 21.05 -55.46 7.30
CA ARG A 78 20.58 -54.32 8.09
C ARG A 78 19.09 -54.37 8.34
N GLN A 79 18.28 -54.77 7.35
CA GLN A 79 16.84 -54.95 7.52
C GLN A 79 16.54 -56.07 8.52
N ARG A 80 17.19 -57.23 8.39
CA ARG A 80 17.10 -58.34 9.37
C ARG A 80 17.53 -57.91 10.76
N TRP A 81 18.59 -57.10 10.87
CA TRP A 81 19.01 -56.54 12.16
C TRP A 81 17.93 -55.62 12.74
N LYS A 82 17.35 -54.72 11.95
CA LYS A 82 16.23 -53.86 12.39
C LYS A 82 15.02 -54.66 12.84
N GLU A 83 14.70 -55.75 12.16
CA GLU A 83 13.59 -56.64 12.52
C GLU A 83 13.88 -57.43 13.80
N THR A 84 15.09 -57.98 13.93
CA THR A 84 15.53 -58.73 15.13
C THR A 84 15.60 -57.84 16.37
N HIS A 85 15.99 -56.57 16.18
CA HIS A 85 16.08 -55.57 17.24
C HIS A 85 14.86 -54.66 17.29
N ARG A 86 13.79 -55.03 16.58
CA ARG A 86 12.51 -54.32 16.64
C ARG A 86 11.90 -54.61 18.00
N VAL A 87 11.88 -53.59 18.87
CA VAL A 87 11.22 -53.70 20.17
C VAL A 87 9.71 -53.94 19.92
N PRO A 88 9.13 -55.08 20.35
CA PRO A 88 7.76 -55.47 20.01
C PRO A 88 6.69 -54.53 20.58
N TYR A 89 7.02 -53.84 21.65
CA TYR A 89 6.12 -52.94 22.35
C TYR A 89 6.90 -51.74 22.86
N VAL A 90 7.02 -50.74 22.00
CA VAL A 90 7.22 -49.36 22.45
C VAL A 90 5.81 -48.83 22.63
N GLN A 91 5.41 -48.43 23.83
CA GLN A 91 4.21 -47.62 23.99
C GLN A 91 4.44 -46.39 23.10
N PRO A 92 3.71 -46.24 21.97
CA PRO A 92 3.81 -45.00 21.23
C PRO A 92 3.47 -43.92 22.25
N ILE A 93 4.38 -42.95 22.43
CA ILE A 93 4.15 -41.78 23.30
C ILE A 93 2.71 -41.37 23.03
N SER A 94 1.84 -41.50 24.02
CA SER A 94 0.39 -41.44 23.80
C SER A 94 0.06 -40.17 23.05
N GLU A 95 -0.15 -40.28 21.73
CA GLU A 95 -0.36 -39.14 20.84
C GLU A 95 -1.74 -38.56 21.04
N ARG A 96 -2.48 -38.99 22.06
CA ARG A 96 -3.85 -38.60 22.34
C ARG A 96 -3.84 -37.56 23.45
N LEU A 97 -4.42 -36.40 23.14
CA LEU A 97 -4.53 -35.30 24.09
C LEU A 97 -5.84 -35.50 24.84
N GLY A 98 -5.81 -36.25 25.96
CA GLY A 98 -6.94 -36.45 26.88
C GLY A 98 -8.31 -36.61 26.21
N GLY A 99 -8.61 -37.79 25.67
CA GLY A 99 -9.86 -38.08 24.95
C GLY A 99 -9.61 -38.84 23.65
N ASP A 100 -10.62 -38.89 22.76
CA ASP A 100 -10.55 -39.60 21.46
C ASP A 100 -9.77 -38.86 20.38
N VAL A 101 -9.37 -37.63 20.64
CA VAL A 101 -8.66 -36.77 19.68
C VAL A 101 -7.16 -37.00 19.76
N THR A 102 -6.55 -37.18 18.59
CA THR A 102 -5.09 -37.24 18.46
C THR A 102 -4.52 -35.82 18.53
N LEU A 103 -3.37 -35.63 19.15
CA LEU A 103 -2.64 -34.37 19.31
C LEU A 103 -2.35 -33.71 17.96
N ALA A 104 -2.11 -34.49 16.91
CA ALA A 104 -1.99 -33.99 15.53
C ALA A 104 -3.31 -33.36 15.04
N GLU A 105 -4.45 -34.00 15.30
CA GLU A 105 -5.77 -33.50 14.96
C GLU A 105 -6.15 -32.26 15.79
N ALA A 106 -5.81 -32.24 17.09
CA ALA A 106 -6.03 -31.07 17.94
C ALA A 106 -5.24 -29.86 17.43
N ARG A 107 -3.98 -30.05 17.03
CA ARG A 107 -3.15 -29.00 16.42
C ARG A 107 -3.72 -28.53 15.08
N ASP A 108 -4.12 -29.45 14.21
CA ASP A 108 -4.71 -29.11 12.93
C ASP A 108 -6.03 -28.33 13.11
N LYS A 109 -6.89 -28.76 14.05
CA LYS A 109 -8.09 -28.02 14.42
C LYS A 109 -7.75 -26.62 14.94
N GLN A 110 -6.77 -26.49 15.82
CA GLN A 110 -6.34 -25.19 16.33
C GLN A 110 -5.82 -24.27 15.21
N LEU A 111 -5.08 -24.82 14.23
CA LEU A 111 -4.62 -24.06 13.06
C LEU A 111 -5.79 -23.64 12.18
N ARG A 112 -6.72 -24.55 11.89
CA ARG A 112 -7.94 -24.26 11.12
C ARG A 112 -8.79 -23.19 11.80
N ASP A 113 -8.99 -23.28 13.11
CA ASP A 113 -9.79 -22.32 13.88
C ASP A 113 -9.11 -20.94 13.89
N GLN A 114 -7.79 -20.88 14.06
CA GLN A 114 -7.04 -19.61 13.94
C GLN A 114 -7.17 -19.00 12.54
N GLN A 115 -7.07 -19.80 11.48
CA GLN A 115 -7.25 -19.31 10.11
C GLN A 115 -8.66 -18.78 9.88
N ARG A 116 -9.69 -19.52 10.31
CA ARG A 116 -11.09 -19.11 10.21
C ARG A 116 -11.36 -17.81 10.97
N SER A 117 -10.87 -17.70 12.21
CA SER A 117 -11.02 -16.49 13.03
C SER A 117 -10.37 -15.28 12.36
N ARG A 118 -9.15 -15.43 11.81
CA ARG A 118 -8.48 -14.36 11.06
C ARG A 118 -9.30 -13.89 9.85
N VAL A 119 -9.82 -14.82 9.06
CA VAL A 119 -10.66 -14.49 7.89
C VAL A 119 -11.95 -13.81 8.33
N GLN A 120 -12.62 -14.32 9.35
CA GLN A 120 -13.86 -13.75 9.85
C GLN A 120 -13.67 -12.33 10.39
N LYS A 121 -12.57 -12.07 11.11
CA LYS A 121 -12.23 -10.72 11.59
C LYS A 121 -12.05 -9.75 10.42
N LYS A 122 -11.34 -10.16 9.36
CA LYS A 122 -11.16 -9.35 8.15
C LYS A 122 -12.50 -9.05 7.47
N MET A 123 -13.37 -10.04 7.29
CA MET A 123 -14.68 -9.83 6.69
C MET A 123 -15.52 -8.81 7.47
N LYS A 124 -15.56 -8.92 8.81
CA LYS A 124 -16.28 -7.96 9.65
C LYS A 124 -15.70 -6.55 9.56
N GLN A 125 -14.37 -6.43 9.50
CA GLN A 125 -13.72 -5.14 9.33
C GLN A 125 -14.05 -4.51 7.97
N ASP A 126 -13.98 -5.29 6.89
CA ASP A 126 -14.31 -4.84 5.55
C ASP A 126 -15.79 -4.42 5.43
N GLU A 127 -16.70 -5.11 6.14
CA GLU A 127 -18.12 -4.73 6.21
C GLU A 127 -18.30 -3.36 6.89
N LEU A 128 -17.66 -3.15 8.04
CA LEU A 128 -17.70 -1.86 8.75
C LEU A 128 -17.07 -0.72 7.93
N ASP A 129 -15.94 -0.98 7.27
CA ASP A 129 -15.29 0.02 6.41
C ASP A 129 -16.16 0.35 5.19
N LYS A 130 -16.89 -0.63 4.64
CA LYS A 130 -17.85 -0.39 3.54
C LYS A 130 -19.02 0.45 3.99
N THR A 131 -19.62 0.18 5.14
CA THR A 131 -20.74 0.97 5.65
C THR A 131 -20.30 2.40 5.95
N ARG A 132 -19.14 2.59 6.59
CA ARG A 132 -18.59 3.93 6.85
C ARG A 132 -18.39 4.72 5.55
N ARG A 133 -17.78 4.11 4.52
CA ARG A 133 -17.60 4.75 3.21
C ARG A 133 -18.93 5.11 2.54
N GLN A 134 -19.94 4.25 2.64
CA GLN A 134 -21.26 4.52 2.07
C GLN A 134 -21.94 5.71 2.76
N GLU A 135 -21.79 5.84 4.08
CA GLU A 135 -22.30 6.97 4.84
C GLU A 135 -21.58 8.28 4.44
N GLU A 136 -20.25 8.26 4.37
CA GLU A 136 -19.43 9.40 3.91
C GLU A 136 -19.81 9.82 2.46
N GLU A 137 -19.99 8.87 1.55
CA GLU A 137 -20.41 9.13 0.17
C GLU A 137 -21.84 9.72 0.12
N ALA A 138 -22.76 9.21 0.94
CA ALA A 138 -24.12 9.73 1.03
C ALA A 138 -24.15 11.16 1.57
N GLU A 139 -23.34 11.49 2.58
CA GLU A 139 -23.19 12.86 3.05
C GLU A 139 -22.60 13.80 2.00
N LEU A 140 -21.55 13.34 1.31
CA LEU A 140 -20.94 14.11 0.24
C LEU A 140 -21.95 14.39 -0.87
N GLN A 141 -22.77 13.40 -1.21
CA GLN A 141 -23.83 13.56 -2.19
C GLN A 141 -24.89 14.56 -1.74
N LYS A 142 -25.35 14.50 -0.47
CA LYS A 142 -26.25 15.51 0.10
C LYS A 142 -25.66 16.92 -0.01
N LYS A 143 -24.40 17.11 0.38
CA LYS A 143 -23.70 18.40 0.29
C LYS A 143 -23.63 18.91 -1.16
N LYS A 144 -23.38 18.03 -2.13
CA LYS A 144 -23.39 18.38 -3.57
C LYS A 144 -24.78 18.80 -4.05
N ASP A 145 -25.82 18.07 -3.65
CA ASP A 145 -27.20 18.37 -4.06
C ASP A 145 -27.68 19.68 -3.43
N GLU A 146 -27.29 19.98 -2.19
CA GLU A 146 -27.53 21.27 -1.56
C GLU A 146 -26.84 22.42 -2.31
N GLN A 147 -25.58 22.24 -2.70
CA GLN A 147 -24.86 23.24 -3.50
C GLN A 147 -25.52 23.45 -4.85
N ARG A 148 -25.96 22.38 -5.52
CA ARG A 148 -26.71 22.46 -6.77
C ARG A 148 -28.02 23.24 -6.59
N ARG A 149 -28.79 22.93 -5.54
CA ARG A 149 -30.03 23.64 -5.22
C ARG A 149 -29.79 25.12 -4.91
N LYS A 150 -28.70 25.46 -4.21
CA LYS A 150 -28.30 26.84 -3.95
C LYS A 150 -27.96 27.56 -5.27
N ALA A 151 -27.22 26.91 -6.16
CA ALA A 151 -26.88 27.45 -7.48
C ALA A 151 -28.13 27.69 -8.34
N GLU A 152 -29.05 26.72 -8.41
CA GLU A 152 -30.33 26.84 -9.12
C GLU A 152 -31.16 28.02 -8.57
N ARG A 153 -31.20 28.18 -7.25
CA ARG A 153 -31.91 29.30 -6.60
C ARG A 153 -31.27 30.65 -6.98
N LEU A 154 -29.95 30.73 -7.03
CA LEU A 154 -29.24 31.95 -7.46
C LEU A 154 -29.55 32.28 -8.92
N VAL A 155 -29.46 31.30 -9.82
CA VAL A 155 -29.78 31.49 -11.24
C VAL A 155 -31.23 31.93 -11.44
N ALA A 156 -32.19 31.33 -10.72
CA ALA A 156 -33.59 31.72 -10.79
C ALA A 156 -33.80 33.17 -10.33
N ARG A 157 -33.10 33.60 -9.28
CA ARG A 157 -33.12 34.98 -8.78
C ARG A 157 -32.50 35.94 -9.80
N GLU A 158 -31.34 35.61 -10.35
CA GLU A 158 -30.69 36.43 -11.39
C GLU A 158 -31.57 36.60 -12.62
N HIS A 159 -32.24 35.52 -13.05
CA HIS A 159 -33.20 35.59 -14.14
C HIS A 159 -34.36 36.54 -13.78
N GLN A 160 -34.92 36.45 -12.58
CA GLN A 160 -35.98 37.35 -12.13
C GLN A 160 -35.52 38.82 -12.09
N ASP A 161 -34.33 39.09 -11.54
CA ASP A 161 -33.76 40.43 -11.47
C ASP A 161 -33.46 41.00 -12.87
N GLN A 162 -32.97 40.16 -13.78
CA GLN A 162 -32.76 40.53 -15.18
C GLN A 162 -34.09 40.84 -15.89
N GLN A 163 -35.14 40.06 -15.65
CA GLN A 163 -36.47 40.36 -16.18
C GLN A 163 -37.02 41.69 -15.64
N ARG A 164 -36.87 41.96 -14.33
CA ARG A 164 -37.23 43.25 -13.72
C ARG A 164 -36.45 44.41 -14.34
N ARG A 165 -35.14 44.27 -14.52
CA ARG A 165 -34.30 45.28 -15.19
C ARG A 165 -34.74 45.52 -16.64
N ARG A 166 -35.06 44.47 -17.38
CA ARG A 166 -35.59 44.58 -18.75
C ARG A 166 -36.91 45.34 -18.77
N GLN A 167 -37.85 44.99 -17.89
CA GLN A 167 -39.14 45.68 -17.80
C GLN A 167 -38.99 47.17 -17.45
N GLN A 168 -38.03 47.53 -16.58
CA GLN A 168 -37.76 48.93 -16.24
C GLN A 168 -37.18 49.74 -17.41
N LEU A 169 -36.35 49.11 -18.23
CA LEU A 169 -35.70 49.75 -19.38
C LEU A 169 -36.54 49.69 -20.66
N GLU A 170 -37.59 48.88 -20.68
CA GLU A 170 -38.44 48.65 -21.86
C GLU A 170 -39.08 49.94 -22.40
N PRO A 171 -39.64 50.84 -21.56
CA PRO A 171 -40.22 52.08 -22.07
C PRO A 171 -39.18 53.01 -22.70
N ASP A 172 -37.99 53.09 -22.12
CA ASP A 172 -36.89 53.89 -22.65
C ASP A 172 -36.34 53.29 -23.94
N TYR A 173 -36.27 51.97 -24.03
CA TYR A 173 -35.90 51.23 -25.24
C TYR A 173 -36.91 51.48 -26.37
N LEU A 174 -38.21 51.37 -26.09
CA LEU A 174 -39.26 51.69 -27.06
C LEU A 174 -39.14 53.14 -27.54
N ARG A 175 -39.05 54.10 -26.61
CA ARG A 175 -38.92 55.53 -26.95
C ARG A 175 -37.70 55.81 -27.82
N THR A 176 -36.56 55.20 -27.50
CA THR A 176 -35.32 55.38 -28.29
C THR A 176 -35.42 54.71 -29.65
N SER A 177 -36.03 53.52 -29.75
CA SER A 177 -36.28 52.83 -31.00
C SER A 177 -37.23 53.60 -31.92
N ASP A 178 -38.34 54.14 -31.39
CA ASP A 178 -39.29 54.96 -32.14
C ASP A 178 -38.64 56.25 -32.65
N ARG A 179 -37.85 56.92 -31.79
CA ARG A 179 -37.11 58.12 -32.20
C ARG A 179 -36.15 57.82 -33.34
N PHE A 180 -35.49 56.66 -33.31
CA PHE A 180 -34.59 56.21 -34.36
C PHE A 180 -35.36 55.92 -35.66
N LEU A 181 -36.46 55.17 -35.60
CA LEU A 181 -37.31 54.88 -36.76
C LEU A 181 -37.86 56.15 -37.41
N GLN A 182 -38.39 57.08 -36.62
CA GLN A 182 -38.83 58.39 -37.12
C GLN A 182 -37.69 59.19 -37.78
N SER A 183 -36.45 59.04 -37.31
CA SER A 183 -35.30 59.68 -37.95
C SER A 183 -34.96 59.07 -39.31
N LEU A 184 -35.16 57.75 -39.46
CA LEU A 184 -35.02 57.07 -40.74
C LEU A 184 -36.14 57.44 -41.71
N GLU A 185 -37.38 57.52 -41.24
CA GLU A 185 -38.52 57.96 -42.07
C GLU A 185 -38.34 59.39 -42.56
N ARG A 186 -37.88 60.31 -41.70
CA ARG A 186 -37.54 61.69 -42.10
C ARG A 186 -36.35 61.78 -43.06
N ARG A 187 -35.49 60.75 -43.06
CA ARG A 187 -34.33 60.65 -43.95
C ARG A 187 -34.61 59.77 -45.18
N ALA A 188 -35.79 59.14 -45.24
CA ALA A 188 -36.24 58.39 -46.39
C ALA A 188 -36.49 59.40 -47.53
N PRO A 189 -35.92 59.19 -48.72
CA PRO A 189 -36.15 60.09 -49.84
C PRO A 189 -37.62 60.03 -50.25
N ASP A 190 -38.20 61.18 -50.55
CA ASP A 190 -39.51 61.30 -51.21
C ASP A 190 -39.55 60.37 -52.45
N PRO A 191 -40.68 59.75 -52.83
CA PRO A 191 -40.77 58.87 -54.01
C PRO A 191 -40.46 59.55 -55.35
N ARG A 192 -40.05 60.83 -55.35
CA ARG A 192 -39.80 61.64 -56.54
C ARG A 192 -38.36 62.11 -56.77
N ALA A 193 -37.39 61.66 -55.97
CA ALA A 193 -35.98 61.98 -56.21
C ALA A 193 -35.09 60.73 -56.17
N SER A 194 -35.17 59.92 -57.22
CA SER A 194 -34.08 59.01 -57.57
C SER A 194 -32.86 59.81 -58.05
N SER A 195 -31.84 59.94 -57.21
CA SER A 195 -30.42 59.73 -57.55
C SER A 195 -29.47 60.42 -56.57
N ALA A 196 -28.37 59.72 -56.31
CA ALA A 196 -27.15 60.14 -55.63
C ALA A 196 -27.18 60.16 -54.09
N ALA A 197 -26.72 59.06 -53.49
CA ALA A 197 -25.55 59.09 -52.60
C ALA A 197 -25.18 57.66 -52.18
N SER A 198 -24.10 57.15 -52.76
CA SER A 198 -23.45 55.94 -52.31
C SER A 198 -22.65 56.21 -51.03
N HIS A 199 -22.63 55.20 -50.15
CA HIS A 199 -21.59 54.82 -49.18
C HIS A 199 -21.80 55.11 -47.68
N THR A 200 -21.68 53.98 -46.97
CA THR A 200 -21.38 53.75 -45.55
C THR A 200 -22.54 53.90 -44.56
N SER A 201 -23.10 52.77 -44.13
CA SER A 201 -23.32 52.41 -42.71
C SER A 201 -24.30 51.24 -42.62
N SER A 202 -23.81 50.04 -42.94
CA SER A 202 -24.48 48.79 -42.61
C SER A 202 -24.05 48.40 -41.20
N THR A 203 -24.81 48.87 -40.20
CA THR A 203 -24.77 48.34 -38.84
C THR A 203 -26.19 47.91 -38.49
N SER A 204 -26.72 46.99 -39.30
CA SER A 204 -27.80 46.11 -38.89
C SER A 204 -27.17 45.09 -37.94
N GLU A 205 -27.62 45.06 -36.69
CA GLU A 205 -27.34 43.98 -35.75
C GLU A 205 -28.00 42.67 -36.22
N VAL A 206 -27.51 42.13 -37.32
CA VAL A 206 -27.63 40.72 -37.64
C VAL A 206 -26.21 40.20 -37.59
N VAL A 207 -25.81 39.79 -36.40
CA VAL A 207 -24.64 38.92 -36.27
C VAL A 207 -24.92 37.74 -37.20
N PRO A 208 -24.16 37.55 -38.29
CA PRO A 208 -24.45 36.48 -39.22
C PRO A 208 -24.36 35.18 -38.42
N SER A 209 -25.39 34.34 -38.46
CA SER A 209 -25.43 33.06 -37.74
C SER A 209 -24.14 32.25 -37.93
N GLN A 210 -23.45 32.42 -39.06
CA GLN A 210 -22.14 31.85 -39.35
C GLN A 210 -21.03 32.27 -38.36
N GLN A 211 -21.00 33.51 -37.88
CA GLN A 211 -20.00 33.97 -36.92
C GLN A 211 -20.27 33.41 -35.52
N ARG A 212 -21.54 33.26 -35.12
CA ARG A 212 -21.92 32.58 -33.87
C ARG A 212 -21.64 31.09 -33.93
N GLU A 213 -21.94 30.43 -35.07
CA GLU A 213 -21.60 29.02 -35.29
C GLU A 213 -20.09 28.79 -35.30
N LYS A 214 -19.32 29.70 -35.94
CA LYS A 214 -17.85 29.63 -35.93
C LYS A 214 -17.29 29.80 -34.52
N VAL A 215 -17.79 30.76 -33.75
CA VAL A 215 -17.38 30.96 -32.35
C VAL A 215 -17.78 29.75 -31.50
N GLN A 216 -18.93 29.12 -31.74
CA GLN A 216 -19.32 27.90 -31.02
C GLN A 216 -18.47 26.69 -31.42
N LEU A 217 -18.11 26.55 -32.70
CA LEU A 217 -17.18 25.52 -33.17
C LEU A 217 -15.78 25.73 -32.60
N ASP A 218 -15.32 26.98 -32.52
CA ASP A 218 -14.05 27.33 -31.90
C ASP A 218 -14.08 27.02 -30.39
N HIS A 219 -15.15 27.34 -29.68
CA HIS A 219 -15.31 26.94 -28.27
C HIS A 219 -15.30 25.42 -28.12
N LYS A 220 -16.01 24.67 -28.97
CA LYS A 220 -15.99 23.20 -28.95
C LYS A 220 -14.60 22.65 -29.24
N ARG A 221 -13.85 23.25 -30.16
CA ARG A 221 -12.47 22.86 -30.49
C ARG A 221 -11.51 23.13 -29.34
N VAL A 222 -11.61 24.30 -28.71
CA VAL A 222 -10.77 24.67 -27.57
C VAL A 222 -11.11 23.81 -26.36
N ASN A 223 -12.39 23.54 -26.11
CA ASN A 223 -12.83 22.73 -24.98
C ASN A 223 -12.44 21.25 -25.15
N SER A 224 -12.54 20.70 -26.37
CA SER A 224 -12.04 19.35 -26.68
C SER A 224 -10.52 19.26 -26.55
N ALA A 225 -9.76 20.24 -27.06
CA ALA A 225 -8.31 20.28 -26.85
C ALA A 225 -7.93 20.44 -25.37
N PHE A 226 -8.73 21.16 -24.58
CA PHE A 226 -8.52 21.30 -23.14
C PHE A 226 -8.76 19.97 -22.39
N LEU A 227 -9.82 19.23 -22.74
CA LEU A 227 -10.10 17.91 -22.17
C LEU A 227 -9.04 16.88 -22.56
N ASP A 228 -8.60 16.86 -23.82
CA ASP A 228 -7.54 15.96 -24.30
C ASP A 228 -6.19 16.24 -23.59
N ASN A 229 -5.89 17.51 -23.32
CA ASN A 229 -4.71 17.88 -22.53
C ASN A 229 -4.83 17.52 -21.04
N LEU A 230 -6.04 17.41 -20.48
CA LEU A 230 -6.24 16.91 -19.12
C LEU A 230 -6.09 15.39 -19.07
N GLU A 231 -6.61 14.67 -20.07
CA GLU A 231 -6.51 13.22 -20.18
C GLU A 231 -5.07 12.77 -20.49
N GLY A 232 -4.37 13.47 -21.38
CA GLY A 232 -2.97 13.22 -21.71
C GLY A 232 -1.98 13.61 -20.61
N ARG A 233 -2.37 14.48 -19.68
CA ARG A 233 -1.53 14.92 -18.55
C ARG A 233 -1.87 14.22 -17.22
N GLY A 234 -2.99 13.52 -17.15
CA GLY A 234 -3.43 12.77 -15.97
C GLY A 234 -2.87 11.33 -15.88
N GLY A 235 -2.23 10.82 -16.94
CA GLY A 235 -1.77 9.43 -17.03
C GLY A 235 -0.27 9.27 -17.24
N GLY A 236 0.57 9.90 -16.40
CA GLY A 236 2.02 9.93 -16.61
C GLY A 236 2.88 9.90 -15.35
N GLY A 237 2.45 9.18 -14.31
CA GLY A 237 3.29 8.82 -13.17
C GLY A 237 3.81 7.38 -13.31
N SER A 238 5.07 7.24 -13.75
CA SER A 238 5.88 6.00 -13.77
C SER A 238 5.56 4.98 -14.89
N GLY A 239 6.30 5.08 -16.00
CA GLY A 239 6.36 4.03 -17.02
C GLY A 239 7.45 4.35 -18.05
N ASN A 240 8.51 3.55 -18.05
CA ASN A 240 9.74 3.68 -18.85
C ASN A 240 9.55 4.12 -20.33
N PRO A 241 10.48 4.93 -20.89
CA PRO A 241 10.56 5.11 -22.35
C PRO A 241 11.29 3.92 -23.01
N PRO A 242 10.88 3.51 -24.23
CA PRO A 242 11.58 2.47 -24.99
C PRO A 242 12.87 3.03 -25.58
N ARG A 243 14.02 2.51 -25.14
CA ARG A 243 15.33 2.78 -25.75
C ARG A 243 15.46 2.00 -27.06
N ARG A 244 15.61 2.72 -28.17
CA ARG A 244 16.24 2.22 -29.39
C ARG A 244 17.76 2.14 -29.19
N ASP A 245 18.35 1.16 -29.85
CA ASP A 245 19.77 0.84 -29.91
C ASP A 245 20.68 2.05 -30.17
N GLY A 246 21.79 2.09 -29.44
CA GLY A 246 22.85 3.08 -29.57
C GLY A 246 24.02 2.71 -28.67
N VAL A 247 24.92 1.90 -29.22
CA VAL A 247 26.25 1.57 -28.67
C VAL A 247 27.03 2.85 -28.31
N ARG A 248 27.43 3.02 -27.04
CA ARG A 248 28.81 3.41 -26.67
C ARG A 248 29.09 3.28 -25.17
N GLU A 249 30.25 2.70 -24.93
CA GLU A 249 31.01 2.46 -23.70
C GLU A 249 31.34 3.68 -22.83
N ALA A 250 31.73 3.34 -21.59
CA ALA A 250 32.55 4.06 -20.62
C ALA A 250 31.91 5.04 -19.62
N GLY A 251 31.89 4.61 -18.34
CA GLY A 251 32.62 5.34 -17.29
C GLY A 251 31.81 6.12 -16.24
N GLY A 252 31.86 5.63 -15.00
CA GLY A 252 32.24 6.48 -13.85
C GLY A 252 31.14 7.24 -13.09
N SER A 253 30.68 6.62 -12.00
CA SER A 253 30.61 7.16 -10.64
C SER A 253 30.03 8.56 -10.35
N SER A 254 28.92 8.53 -9.61
CA SER A 254 28.79 9.04 -8.22
C SER A 254 28.79 10.56 -7.92
N ALA A 255 27.77 10.90 -7.12
CA ALA A 255 27.69 11.91 -6.07
C ALA A 255 27.40 13.37 -6.45
N ALA A 256 26.18 13.77 -6.08
CA ALA A 256 25.79 15.15 -5.79
C ALA A 256 26.23 15.55 -4.36
N PRO A 257 26.51 16.84 -4.13
CA PRO A 257 26.40 17.42 -2.80
C PRO A 257 25.60 18.73 -2.76
N GLY A 258 24.93 18.95 -1.61
CA GLY A 258 24.55 20.26 -1.07
C GLY A 258 23.27 20.88 -1.66
N GLY A 259 22.40 21.53 -0.90
CA GLY A 259 22.45 21.97 0.49
C GLY A 259 21.54 23.19 0.67
N SER A 260 21.14 23.43 1.92
CA SER A 260 20.58 24.69 2.47
C SER A 260 19.20 25.17 1.94
N GLY A 261 18.31 25.74 2.75
CA GLY A 261 18.40 26.10 4.15
C GLY A 261 17.11 26.75 4.70
N HIS A 262 17.07 26.83 6.02
CA HIS A 262 16.49 27.86 6.90
C HIS A 262 15.12 28.50 6.60
N ARG A 263 14.20 28.42 7.57
CA ARG A 263 13.49 29.62 8.05
C ARG A 263 13.05 29.50 9.50
N ALA A 264 13.40 30.52 10.28
CA ALA A 264 13.05 30.72 11.68
C ALA A 264 11.80 31.62 11.84
N ALA A 265 11.08 31.35 12.95
CA ALA A 265 10.23 32.17 13.82
C ALA A 265 9.73 33.58 13.42
N SER A 266 8.44 33.86 13.68
CA SER A 266 7.99 34.61 14.87
C SER A 266 6.53 35.12 14.80
N THR A 267 5.81 34.83 15.88
CA THR A 267 4.68 35.51 16.56
C THR A 267 4.12 36.86 16.05
N ALA A 268 2.78 36.99 16.06
CA ALA A 268 2.04 38.08 16.73
C ALA A 268 0.51 37.83 16.74
N SER A 269 -0.11 38.09 17.88
CA SER A 269 -1.53 37.90 18.21
C SER A 269 -2.33 39.22 18.08
N GLY A 270 -3.64 39.16 17.83
CA GLY A 270 -4.53 40.33 17.97
C GLY A 270 -5.98 40.25 17.44
N ARG A 271 -6.90 39.85 18.34
CA ARG A 271 -8.17 40.56 18.70
C ARG A 271 -9.48 40.37 17.90
N LEU A 272 -10.29 39.42 18.41
CA LEU A 272 -11.72 39.41 18.80
C LEU A 272 -12.79 40.24 18.05
N THR A 273 -13.85 39.54 17.63
CA THR A 273 -15.27 39.86 17.93
C THR A 273 -16.08 38.55 18.00
N ALA A 274 -16.89 38.39 19.04
CA ALA A 274 -17.72 37.22 19.35
C ALA A 274 -19.15 37.36 18.78
N ASP A 275 -19.81 36.23 18.49
CA ASP A 275 -21.18 35.79 18.88
C ASP A 275 -21.78 34.78 17.84
N PRO A 276 -22.85 34.00 18.12
CA PRO A 276 -22.82 32.73 18.84
C PRO A 276 -23.58 31.60 18.10
N GLU A 277 -22.94 30.51 17.68
CA GLU A 277 -23.66 29.24 17.41
C GLU A 277 -22.74 28.06 17.76
N GLN A 278 -22.70 27.72 19.05
CA GLN A 278 -22.24 26.40 19.51
C GLN A 278 -23.42 25.43 19.41
N SER A 279 -23.29 24.43 18.54
CA SER A 279 -23.94 23.14 18.76
C SER A 279 -23.29 22.09 17.85
N TRP A 280 -22.60 21.13 18.49
CA TRP A 280 -22.13 19.85 17.96
C TRP A 280 -20.77 19.80 17.26
N THR A 281 -19.71 19.80 18.07
CA THR A 281 -18.56 18.86 17.98
C THR A 281 -17.97 18.78 19.39
N GLN A 282 -18.43 17.84 20.23
CA GLN A 282 -17.94 17.72 21.61
C GLN A 282 -17.40 16.30 21.94
N GLU A 283 -17.42 15.37 20.98
CA GLU A 283 -16.98 13.99 21.26
C GLU A 283 -15.64 13.63 20.60
N ASP A 284 -15.21 14.35 19.57
CA ASP A 284 -13.91 14.09 18.91
C ASP A 284 -12.72 14.90 19.50
N ASP A 285 -12.99 15.99 20.22
CA ASP A 285 -11.92 16.82 20.83
C ASP A 285 -11.45 16.26 22.18
N ALA A 286 -12.31 15.56 22.92
CA ALA A 286 -11.98 15.03 24.25
C ALA A 286 -10.94 13.89 24.21
N GLU A 287 -10.97 13.05 23.17
CA GLU A 287 -10.01 11.95 23.00
C GLU A 287 -8.61 12.49 22.61
N ALA A 288 -8.58 13.57 21.81
CA ALA A 288 -7.35 14.26 21.44
C ALA A 288 -6.69 14.97 22.64
N ASP A 289 -7.50 15.53 23.54
CA ASP A 289 -7.04 16.17 24.77
C ASP A 289 -6.47 15.14 25.78
N CYS A 290 -7.08 13.95 25.89
CA CYS A 290 -6.57 12.85 26.72
C CYS A 290 -5.22 12.31 26.21
N ASP A 291 -5.06 12.14 24.89
CA ASP A 291 -3.80 11.70 24.30
C ASP A 291 -2.67 12.72 24.48
N TRP A 292 -2.97 14.01 24.41
CA TRP A 292 -2.00 15.08 24.66
C TRP A 292 -1.60 15.14 26.14
N ALA A 293 -2.57 15.07 27.06
CA ALA A 293 -2.34 15.04 28.50
C ALA A 293 -1.47 13.85 28.94
N LEU A 294 -1.69 12.67 28.34
CA LEU A 294 -0.87 11.50 28.58
C LEU A 294 0.58 11.68 28.11
N MET A 295 0.76 12.26 26.93
CA MET A 295 2.09 12.55 26.40
C MET A 295 2.86 13.55 27.28
N GLU A 296 2.18 14.53 27.87
CA GLU A 296 2.76 15.47 28.83
C GLU A 296 3.18 14.78 30.14
N LEU A 297 2.36 13.87 30.66
CA LEU A 297 2.67 13.08 31.86
C LEU A 297 3.87 12.15 31.65
N VAL A 298 3.95 11.46 30.51
CA VAL A 298 5.06 10.54 30.19
C VAL A 298 6.40 11.30 30.09
N ASN A 299 6.38 12.52 29.58
CA ASN A 299 7.58 13.38 29.51
C ASN A 299 8.00 13.92 30.87
N SER A 300 7.02 14.21 31.75
CA SER A 300 7.27 14.74 33.10
C SER A 300 7.71 13.65 34.09
N PHE A 301 7.21 12.41 33.91
CA PHE A 301 7.50 11.26 34.76
C PHE A 301 7.99 10.04 33.94
N PRO A 302 9.20 10.11 33.35
CA PRO A 302 9.73 9.05 32.50
C PRO A 302 9.99 7.70 33.21
N GLY A 303 9.89 7.66 34.54
CA GLY A 303 10.01 6.45 35.35
C GLY A 303 8.69 5.71 35.58
N CYS A 304 7.54 6.30 35.22
CA CYS A 304 6.22 5.70 35.40
C CYS A 304 5.78 4.98 34.13
N SER A 305 5.09 3.84 34.29
CA SER A 305 4.59 3.09 33.14
C SER A 305 3.42 3.83 32.47
N ARG A 306 3.41 3.87 31.14
CA ARG A 306 2.37 4.54 30.36
C ARG A 306 0.95 4.10 30.75
N VAL A 307 0.73 2.79 30.92
CA VAL A 307 -0.57 2.22 31.32
C VAL A 307 -1.02 2.71 32.70
N PHE A 308 -0.08 2.94 33.62
CA PHE A 308 -0.39 3.49 34.93
C PHE A 308 -0.74 4.98 34.87
N LEU A 309 -0.10 5.73 33.96
CA LEU A 309 -0.42 7.14 33.74
C LEU A 309 -1.77 7.31 33.03
N GLU A 310 -2.13 6.40 32.13
CA GLU A 310 -3.47 6.29 31.52
C GLU A 310 -4.54 6.06 32.61
N ASP A 311 -4.35 5.07 33.49
CA ASP A 311 -5.29 4.79 34.59
C ASP A 311 -5.49 5.97 35.55
N ILE A 312 -4.45 6.79 35.77
CA ILE A 312 -4.52 7.99 36.63
C ILE A 312 -5.22 9.13 35.91
N LEU A 313 -4.97 9.31 34.62
CA LEU A 313 -5.65 10.32 33.81
C LEU A 313 -7.14 10.00 33.69
N ASP A 314 -7.51 8.73 33.52
CA ASP A 314 -8.90 8.28 33.52
C ASP A 314 -9.58 8.55 34.88
N GLN A 315 -8.85 8.40 36.00
CA GLN A 315 -9.35 8.76 37.34
C GLN A 315 -9.46 10.27 37.58
N CYS A 316 -8.77 11.08 36.78
CA CYS A 316 -8.76 12.54 36.86
C CYS A 316 -9.63 13.20 35.79
N ASP A 317 -10.50 12.44 35.11
CA ASP A 317 -11.34 12.91 34.00
C ASP A 317 -10.53 13.59 32.87
N GLY A 318 -9.30 13.13 32.62
CA GLY A 318 -8.39 13.68 31.61
C GLY A 318 -7.61 14.93 32.06
N ASP A 319 -7.72 15.37 33.31
CA ASP A 319 -7.01 16.54 33.84
C ASP A 319 -5.54 16.21 34.19
N CYS A 320 -4.60 16.73 33.39
CA CYS A 320 -3.16 16.49 33.55
C CYS A 320 -2.57 17.14 34.81
N GLU A 321 -3.09 18.30 35.25
CA GLU A 321 -2.58 19.00 36.43
C GLU A 321 -2.93 18.23 37.71
N ARG A 322 -4.15 17.69 37.77
CA ARG A 322 -4.59 16.82 38.87
C ARG A 322 -3.82 15.51 38.90
N ALA A 323 -3.63 14.88 37.74
CA ALA A 323 -2.86 13.65 37.62
C ALA A 323 -1.39 13.86 38.05
N ALA A 324 -0.77 14.99 37.66
CA ALA A 324 0.59 15.34 38.07
C ALA A 324 0.70 15.58 39.59
N ALA A 325 -0.31 16.17 40.24
CA ALA A 325 -0.33 16.37 41.68
C ALA A 325 -0.44 15.07 42.49
N LEU A 326 -0.98 13.99 41.90
CA LEU A 326 -1.01 12.65 42.51
C LEU A 326 0.31 11.89 42.34
N LEU A 327 1.16 12.32 41.41
CA LEU A 327 2.44 11.71 41.05
C LEU A 327 3.66 12.42 41.65
N SER A 328 3.48 13.62 42.23
CA SER A 328 4.50 14.42 42.91
C SER A 328 4.75 13.99 44.35
#